data_AF-A0A950VTD3-F1
#
_entry.id   AF-A0A950VTD3-F1
#
_cell.length_a   1.000
_cell.length_b   1.000
_cell.length_c   1.000
_cell.angle_alpha   90.00
_cell.angle_beta   90.00
_cell.angle_gamma   90.00
#
_symmetry.space_group_name_H-M   'P 1'
#
loop_
_entity.id
_entity.type
_entity.pdbx_description
1 polymer ?
#
loop_
_entity_poly.entity_id
_entity_poly.type
_entity_poly.pdbx_seq_one_letter_code
_entity_poly.pdbx_strand_id
1 'polypeptide(L)'
;MDVFEPERNHQQIALGLFMHNLPALGLLAVTVIAWRWPWVGAVGLAAFASWWLALFGSSGFLPSVFLLLAVLPLTVASLFLVSWWLLAAQRERQACGQRQ
;
A
#
# COMPACT_ATOMS: atom_id res chain seq x y z
N MET A 1 12.44 16.39 7.42
CA MET A 1 13.43 15.91 8.40
C MET A 1 14.36 15.01 7.63
N ASP A 2 15.52 15.55 7.23
CA ASP A 2 16.56 14.75 6.57
C ASP A 2 17.20 13.86 7.63
N VAL A 3 17.59 12.65 7.27
CA VAL A 3 18.27 11.73 8.18
C VAL A 3 19.80 11.94 8.12
N PHE A 4 20.29 12.56 7.05
CA PHE A 4 21.70 12.82 6.81
C PHE A 4 22.09 14.23 7.26
N GLU A 5 22.04 14.46 8.57
CA GLU A 5 22.61 15.68 9.14
C GLU A 5 24.10 15.47 9.48
N PRO A 6 24.97 16.45 9.18
CA PRO A 6 26.42 16.29 9.34
C PRO A 6 26.87 15.99 10.77
N GLU A 7 26.03 16.25 11.78
CA GLU A 7 26.35 16.05 13.19
C GLU A 7 25.80 14.73 13.78
N ARG A 8 25.10 13.91 12.98
CA ARG A 8 24.54 12.64 13.46
C ARG A 8 25.55 11.50 13.43
N ASN A 9 25.63 10.78 14.55
CA ASN A 9 26.42 9.55 14.66
C ASN A 9 25.83 8.46 13.72
N HIS A 10 26.65 7.54 13.22
CA HIS A 10 26.25 6.48 12.26
C HIS A 10 25.04 5.67 12.76
N GLN A 11 24.95 5.41 14.06
CA GLN A 11 23.80 4.73 14.68
C GLN A 11 22.51 5.55 14.61
N GLN A 12 22.60 6.87 14.75
CA GLN A 12 21.46 7.78 14.67
C GLN A 12 20.94 7.91 13.24
N ILE A 13 21.85 7.89 12.25
CA ILE A 13 21.49 7.84 10.83
C ILE A 13 20.76 6.52 10.53
N ALA A 14 21.29 5.38 10.97
CA ALA A 14 20.65 4.08 10.75
C ALA A 14 19.25 4.02 11.36
N LEU A 15 19.08 4.50 12.60
CA LEU A 15 17.79 4.53 13.28
C LEU A 15 16.81 5.50 12.60
N GLY A 16 17.27 6.69 12.22
CA GLY A 16 16.46 7.67 11.50
C GLY A 16 15.98 7.14 10.15
N LEU A 17 16.84 6.40 9.44
CA LEU A 17 16.51 5.80 8.15
C LEU A 17 15.44 4.72 8.32
N PHE A 18 15.54 3.91 9.38
CA PHE A 18 14.56 2.87 9.69
C PHE A 18 13.19 3.49 10.02
N MET A 19 13.16 4.50 10.90
CA MET A 19 11.92 5.17 11.29
C MET A 19 11.27 5.92 10.13
N HIS A 20 12.06 6.56 9.27
CA HIS A 20 11.53 7.27 8.11
C HIS A 20 10.91 6.33 7.08
N ASN A 21 11.45 5.12 6.94
CA ASN A 21 10.93 4.11 6.02
C ASN A 21 9.83 3.22 6.63
N LEU A 22 9.43 3.42 7.89
CA LEU A 22 8.32 2.67 8.49
C LEU A 22 7.04 2.68 7.64
N PRO A 23 6.60 3.81 7.05
CA PRO A 23 5.44 3.81 6.17
C PRO A 23 5.62 2.89 4.95
N ALA A 24 6.81 2.91 4.34
CA ALA A 24 7.14 2.07 3.19
C ALA A 24 7.23 0.58 3.58
N LEU A 25 7.84 0.26 4.73
CA LEU A 25 7.91 -1.10 5.27
C LEU A 25 6.51 -1.64 5.60
N GLY A 26 5.63 -0.80 6.14
CA GLY A 26 4.23 -1.15 6.39
C GLY A 26 3.48 -1.51 5.09
N LEU A 27 3.63 -0.68 4.06
CA LEU A 27 3.05 -0.96 2.73
C LEU A 27 3.62 -2.22 2.10
N LEU A 28 4.92 -2.47 2.27
CA LEU A 28 5.57 -3.69 1.81
C LEU A 28 5.00 -4.92 2.53
N ALA A 29 4.82 -4.86 3.84
CA ALA A 29 4.21 -5.92 4.62
C ALA A 29 2.76 -6.22 4.16
N VAL A 30 1.94 -5.18 3.95
CA VAL A 30 0.59 -5.31 3.38
C VAL A 30 0.64 -6.01 2.01
N THR A 31 1.58 -5.62 1.16
CA THR A 31 1.74 -6.20 -0.19
C THR A 31 2.14 -7.67 -0.13
N VAL A 32 3.04 -8.04 0.79
CA VAL A 32 3.44 -9.45 1.03
C VAL A 32 2.25 -10.27 1.53
N ILE A 33 1.46 -9.75 2.47
CA ILE A 33 0.27 -10.43 3.00
C ILE A 33 -0.81 -10.58 1.90
N ALA A 34 -0.92 -9.60 1.01
CA ALA A 34 -1.89 -9.59 -0.08
C ALA A 34 -1.72 -10.78 -1.05
N TRP A 35 -0.53 -11.38 -1.12
CA TRP A 35 -0.30 -12.59 -1.92
C TRP A 35 -1.10 -13.79 -1.42
N ARG A 36 -1.33 -13.89 -0.11
CA ARG A 36 -2.18 -14.93 0.47
C ARG A 36 -3.64 -14.51 0.50
N TRP A 37 -3.90 -13.23 0.78
CA TRP A 37 -5.23 -12.67 0.96
C TRP A 37 -5.41 -11.37 0.15
N PRO A 38 -5.88 -11.47 -1.11
CA PRO A 38 -5.95 -10.32 -2.02
C PRO A 38 -6.76 -9.13 -1.47
N TRP A 39 -7.80 -9.40 -0.68
CA TRP A 39 -8.62 -8.36 -0.05
C TRP A 39 -7.83 -7.48 0.94
N VAL A 40 -6.80 -8.03 1.60
CA VAL A 40 -5.93 -7.25 2.50
C VAL A 40 -5.12 -6.22 1.72
N GLY A 41 -4.64 -6.58 0.52
CA GLY A 41 -3.96 -5.64 -0.37
C GLY A 41 -4.87 -4.51 -0.82
N ALA A 42 -6.11 -4.84 -1.21
CA ALA A 42 -7.10 -3.84 -1.61
C ALA A 42 -7.42 -2.86 -0.47
N VAL A 43 -7.75 -3.38 0.73
CA VAL A 43 -8.10 -2.53 1.88
C VAL A 43 -6.89 -1.76 2.39
N GLY A 44 -5.73 -2.41 2.54
CA GLY A 44 -4.55 -1.78 3.13
C GLY A 44 -3.97 -0.65 2.27
N LEU A 45 -3.87 -0.86 0.95
CA LEU A 45 -3.37 0.17 0.03
C LEU A 45 -4.37 1.31 -0.15
N ALA A 46 -5.68 1.00 -0.22
CA ALA A 46 -6.71 2.03 -0.29
C ALA A 46 -6.75 2.87 1.00
N ALA A 47 -6.70 2.23 2.16
CA ALA A 47 -6.68 2.91 3.46
C ALA A 47 -5.47 3.84 3.59
N PHE A 48 -4.27 3.40 3.16
CA PHE A 48 -3.09 4.26 3.15
C PHE A 48 -3.26 5.48 2.25
N ALA A 49 -3.72 5.29 1.01
CA ALA A 49 -3.92 6.39 0.08
C ALA A 49 -4.96 7.40 0.60
N SER A 50 -6.07 6.91 1.14
CA SER A 50 -7.10 7.75 1.76
C SER A 50 -6.59 8.48 2.99
N TRP A 51 -5.86 7.81 3.87
CA TRP A 51 -5.23 8.42 5.04
C TRP A 51 -4.26 9.53 4.64
N TRP A 52 -3.40 9.26 3.66
CA TRP A 52 -2.44 10.24 3.16
C TRP A 52 -3.14 11.46 2.55
N LEU A 53 -4.17 11.24 1.72
CA LEU A 53 -4.99 12.33 1.18
C LEU A 53 -5.72 13.14 2.26
N ALA A 54 -6.20 12.49 3.31
CA ALA A 54 -6.88 13.17 4.40
C ALA A 54 -5.95 14.11 5.19
N LEU A 55 -4.70 13.69 5.39
CA LEU A 55 -3.71 14.50 6.10
C LEU A 55 -3.04 15.56 5.23
N PHE A 56 -2.77 15.22 3.97
CA PHE A 56 -1.88 16.00 3.10
C PHE A 56 -2.54 16.52 1.82
N GLY A 57 -3.84 16.27 1.64
CA GLY A 57 -4.57 16.61 0.41
C GLY A 57 -4.65 18.11 0.12
N SER A 58 -4.60 18.94 1.15
CA SER A 58 -4.65 20.41 1.03
C SER A 58 -3.28 21.08 1.08
N SER A 59 -2.19 20.32 1.22
CA SER A 59 -0.87 20.84 1.59
C SER A 59 -0.08 21.54 0.47
N GLY A 60 -0.71 21.86 -0.68
CA GLY A 60 -0.04 22.56 -1.78
C GLY A 60 1.14 21.80 -2.41
N PHE A 61 1.22 20.49 -2.22
CA PHE A 61 2.28 19.66 -2.81
C PHE A 61 2.23 19.66 -4.33
N LEU A 62 3.37 19.37 -4.96
CA LEU A 62 3.47 19.19 -6.40
C LEU A 62 2.55 18.04 -6.86
N PRO A 63 1.92 18.14 -8.05
CA PRO A 63 1.07 17.08 -8.59
C PRO A 63 1.74 15.70 -8.68
N SER A 64 3.07 15.68 -8.88
CA SER A 64 3.86 14.44 -8.90
C SER A 64 3.78 13.66 -7.58
N VAL A 65 3.70 14.35 -6.44
CA VAL A 65 3.58 13.74 -5.11
C VAL A 65 2.24 13.03 -4.98
N PHE A 66 1.15 13.66 -5.44
CA PHE A 66 -0.18 13.04 -5.48
C PHE A 66 -0.22 11.81 -6.39
N LEU A 67 0.47 11.88 -7.54
CA LEU A 67 0.55 10.76 -8.47
C LEU A 67 1.22 9.53 -7.81
N LEU A 68 2.31 9.75 -7.09
CA LEU A 68 3.09 8.70 -6.45
C LEU A 68 2.44 8.14 -5.18
N LEU A 69 1.86 8.99 -4.33
CA LEU A 69 1.40 8.59 -2.99
C LEU A 69 -0.11 8.31 -2.91
N ALA A 70 -0.91 8.76 -3.87
CA ALA A 70 -2.35 8.50 -3.90
C ALA A 70 -2.76 7.69 -5.13
N VAL A 71 -2.41 8.13 -6.33
CA VAL A 71 -2.91 7.50 -7.58
C VAL A 71 -2.33 6.10 -7.77
N LEU A 72 -1.00 5.94 -7.63
CA LEU A 72 -0.35 4.65 -7.78
C LEU A 72 -0.90 3.61 -6.79
N PRO A 73 -0.93 3.87 -5.46
CA PRO A 73 -1.43 2.91 -4.50
C PRO A 73 -2.91 2.57 -4.71
N LEU A 74 -3.75 3.54 -5.13
CA LEU A 74 -5.16 3.28 -5.45
C LEU A 74 -5.33 2.39 -6.68
N THR A 75 -4.47 2.55 -7.68
CA THR A 75 -4.48 1.70 -8.88
C THR A 75 -4.08 0.27 -8.53
N VAL A 76 -3.06 0.10 -7.68
CA VAL A 76 -2.68 -1.23 -7.18
C VAL A 76 -3.77 -1.83 -6.29
N ALA A 77 -4.44 -1.01 -5.47
CA ALA A 77 -5.57 -1.45 -4.65
C ALA A 77 -6.74 -1.95 -5.52
N SER A 78 -7.05 -1.27 -6.62
CA SER A 78 -8.12 -1.70 -7.53
C SER A 78 -7.77 -3.00 -8.25
N LEU A 79 -6.51 -3.22 -8.63
CA LEU A 79 -6.00 -4.49 -9.15
C LEU A 79 -6.23 -5.65 -8.16
N PHE A 80 -5.91 -5.44 -6.88
CA PHE A 80 -6.18 -6.43 -5.83
C PHE A 80 -7.68 -6.69 -5.62
N LEU A 81 -8.51 -5.66 -5.73
CA LEU A 81 -9.96 -5.79 -5.61
C LEU A 81 -10.55 -6.62 -6.76
N VAL A 82 -10.12 -6.35 -7.99
CA VAL A 82 -10.51 -7.11 -9.19
C VAL A 82 -10.04 -8.56 -9.08
N SER A 83 -8.80 -8.79 -8.63
CA SER A 83 -8.28 -10.14 -8.37
C SER A 83 -9.17 -10.88 -7.38
N TRP A 84 -9.54 -10.25 -6.26
CA TRP A 84 -10.43 -10.86 -5.27
C TRP A 84 -11.79 -11.23 -5.84
N TRP A 85 -12.41 -10.35 -6.64
CA TRP A 85 -13.69 -10.65 -7.31
C TRP A 85 -13.58 -11.79 -8.32
N LEU A 86 -12.50 -11.85 -9.10
CA LEU A 86 -12.27 -12.95 -10.03
C LEU A 86 -12.11 -14.28 -9.29
N LEU A 87 -11.36 -14.30 -8.19
CA LEU A 87 -11.22 -15.50 -7.35
C LEU A 87 -12.56 -15.91 -6.71
N ALA A 88 -13.40 -14.96 -6.32
CA ALA A 88 -14.73 -15.26 -5.78
C ALA A 88 -15.64 -15.88 -6.86
N ALA A 89 -15.69 -15.29 -8.06
CA ALA A 89 -16.50 -15.79 -9.16
C ALA A 89 -16.07 -17.19 -9.65
N GLN A 90 -14.78 -17.51 -9.57
CA GLN A 90 -14.26 -18.84 -9.91
C GLN A 90 -14.77 -19.92 -8.95
N ARG A 91 -14.90 -19.62 -7.65
CA ARG A 91 -15.40 -20.60 -6.66
C ARG A 91 -16.82 -21.04 -6.96
N GLU A 92 -17.68 -20.12 -7.39
CA GLU A 92 -19.07 -20.42 -7.73
C GLU A 92 -19.19 -21.33 -8.96
N ARG A 93 -18.37 -21.07 -9.99
CA ARG A 93 -18.34 -21.91 -11.20
C ARG A 93 -17.88 -23.34 -10.90
N GLN A 94 -16.87 -23.51 -10.04
CA GLN A 94 -16.41 -24.84 -9.63
C GLN A 94 -17.46 -25.59 -8.80
N ALA A 95 -18.22 -24.91 -7.95
CA ALA A 95 -19.28 -25.52 -7.15
C ALA A 95 -20.44 -26.07 -8.00
N CYS A 96 -20.72 -25.45 -9.15
CA CYS A 96 -21.77 -25.92 -10.08
C CYS A 96 -21.27 -27.05 -11.00
N GLY A 97 -20.00 -26.98 -11.44
CA GLY A 97 -19.39 -28.00 -12.31
C GLY A 97 -19.07 -29.34 -11.65
N GLN A 98 -19.00 -29.41 -10.31
CA GLN A 98 -18.79 -30.66 -9.55
C GLN A 98 -20.09 -31.42 -9.22
N ARG A 99 -21.26 -30.91 -9.61
CA ARG A 99 -22.57 -31.58 -9.39
C ARG A 99 -23.11 -32.29 -10.64
N GLN A 100 -22.30 -32.45 -11.69
CA GLN A 100 -22.61 -33.27 -12.87
C GLN A 100 -21.77 -34.55 -12.83
#